data_AF-A0A4R3XRW4-F1
#
_entry.id   AF-A0A4R3XRW4-F1
#
_cell.length_a   1.000
_cell.length_b   1.000
_cell.length_c   1.000
_cell.angle_alpha   90.00
_cell.angle_beta   90.00
_cell.angle_gamma   90.00
#
_symmetry.space_group_name_H-M   'P 1'
#
loop_
_entity.id
_entity.type
_entity.pdbx_description
1 polymer ?
#
loop_
_entity_poly.entity_id
_entity_poly.type
_entity_poly.pdbx_seq_one_letter_code
_entity_poly.pdbx_strand_id
1 'polypeptide(L)'
;MKQIIEFGSRVKLITFHGTEVSLEPVAPEENFWQLVGGQGVVVSEKFKAHSAFPDKGKRALVKFDHSLDELGLLNHNETPNSIWIFISDLKPV
;
A
#
# COMPACT_ATOMS: atom_id res chain seq x y z
N MET A 1 15.00 4.50 -17.67
CA MET A 1 14.74 5.61 -16.72
C MET A 1 14.09 5.00 -15.48
N LYS A 2 14.59 5.28 -14.26
CA LYS A 2 13.87 4.88 -13.03
C LYS A 2 12.65 5.79 -12.91
N GLN A 3 11.45 5.23 -13.04
CA GLN A 3 10.21 5.97 -12.88
C GLN A 3 10.06 6.32 -11.39
N ILE A 4 9.82 7.60 -11.09
CA ILE A 4 9.76 8.15 -9.73
C ILE A 4 8.33 7.98 -9.23
N ILE A 5 8.15 7.51 -7.99
CA ILE A 5 6.85 7.46 -7.32
C ILE A 5 6.62 8.81 -6.61
N GLU A 6 5.57 9.52 -7.01
CA GLU A 6 5.16 10.82 -6.48
C GLU A 6 3.63 10.93 -6.40
N PHE A 7 3.11 12.05 -5.87
CA PHE A 7 1.68 12.31 -5.84
C PHE A 7 1.06 12.21 -7.24
N GLY A 8 -0.09 11.54 -7.36
CA GLY A 8 -0.77 11.29 -8.63
C GLY A 8 -0.18 10.14 -9.46
N SER A 9 0.95 9.56 -9.05
CA SER A 9 1.52 8.39 -9.75
C SER A 9 0.57 7.20 -9.70
N ARG A 10 0.38 6.55 -10.85
CA ARG A 10 -0.26 5.24 -10.93
C ARG A 10 0.74 4.17 -10.52
N VAL A 11 0.34 3.29 -9.61
CA VAL A 11 1.20 2.25 -9.06
C VAL A 11 0.48 0.92 -8.96
N LYS A 12 1.24 -0.16 -8.99
CA LYS A 12 0.84 -1.52 -8.66
C LYS A 12 1.52 -1.93 -7.35
N LEU A 13 0.75 -2.55 -6.44
CA LEU A 13 1.32 -3.22 -5.26
C LEU A 13 1.96 -4.53 -5.70
N ILE A 14 3.27 -4.68 -5.51
CA ILE A 14 4.00 -5.90 -5.89
C ILE A 14 4.21 -6.85 -4.71
N THR A 15 4.35 -6.29 -3.51
CA THR A 15 4.48 -7.01 -2.23
C THR A 15 3.79 -6.19 -1.15
N PHE A 16 3.51 -6.78 0.01
CA PHE A 16 3.14 -6.04 1.20
C PHE A 16 4.09 -6.45 2.33
N HIS A 17 4.76 -5.46 2.93
CA HIS A 17 5.82 -5.71 3.91
C HIS A 17 6.98 -6.58 3.37
N GLY A 18 7.21 -6.56 2.06
CA GLY A 18 8.28 -7.30 1.38
C GLY A 18 7.93 -8.72 0.94
N THR A 19 6.69 -9.19 1.11
CA THR A 19 6.25 -10.52 0.67
C THR A 19 4.98 -10.45 -0.17
N GLU A 20 4.77 -11.43 -1.06
CA GLU A 20 3.56 -11.51 -1.89
C GLU A 20 2.35 -12.06 -1.12
N VAL A 21 2.62 -12.83 -0.05
CA VAL A 21 1.62 -13.41 0.86
C VAL A 21 2.06 -13.21 2.30
N SER A 22 1.12 -13.29 3.25
CA SER A 22 1.46 -13.28 4.67
C SER A 22 2.27 -14.52 5.03
N LEU A 23 3.34 -14.34 5.79
CA LEU A 23 4.15 -15.45 6.32
C LEU A 23 3.60 -16.01 7.64
N GLU A 24 2.76 -15.23 8.32
CA GLU A 24 2.13 -15.59 9.59
C GLU A 24 0.60 -15.52 9.45
N PRO A 25 -0.16 -16.24 10.30
CA PRO A 25 -1.60 -16.03 10.40
C PRO A 25 -1.93 -14.57 10.71
N VAL A 26 -2.86 -13.99 9.94
CA VAL A 26 -3.31 -12.60 10.05
C VAL A 26 -4.83 -12.59 10.12
N ALA A 27 -5.40 -11.66 10.91
CA ALA A 27 -6.84 -11.48 10.98
C ALA A 27 -7.39 -11.12 9.57
N PRO A 28 -8.56 -11.67 9.14
CA PRO A 28 -9.09 -11.44 7.80
C PRO A 28 -9.16 -9.96 7.41
N GLU A 29 -9.56 -9.10 8.35
CA GLU A 29 -9.71 -7.66 8.18
C GLU A 29 -8.38 -6.89 8.13
N GLU A 30 -7.29 -7.50 8.56
CA GLU A 30 -5.92 -6.95 8.48
C GLU A 30 -5.11 -7.58 7.35
N ASN A 31 -5.69 -8.50 6.57
CA ASN A 31 -4.98 -9.26 5.54
C ASN A 31 -4.79 -8.44 4.24
N PHE A 32 -4.03 -7.35 4.33
CA PHE A 32 -3.76 -6.45 3.20
C PHE A 32 -2.94 -7.08 2.06
N TRP A 33 -2.38 -8.28 2.24
CA TRP A 33 -1.79 -9.05 1.15
C TRP A 33 -2.79 -9.38 0.03
N GLN A 34 -4.09 -9.36 0.31
CA GLN A 34 -5.13 -9.47 -0.71
C GLN A 34 -5.08 -8.36 -1.78
N LEU A 35 -4.44 -7.23 -1.47
CA LEU A 35 -4.26 -6.12 -2.41
C LEU A 35 -3.05 -6.31 -3.33
N VAL A 36 -2.18 -7.30 -3.09
CA VAL A 36 -1.01 -7.56 -3.93
C VAL A 36 -1.47 -7.91 -5.34
N GLY A 37 -0.85 -7.27 -6.32
CA GLY A 37 -1.30 -7.31 -7.71
C GLY A 37 -2.30 -6.21 -8.07
N GLY A 38 -2.97 -5.61 -7.09
CA GLY A 38 -3.88 -4.48 -7.25
C GLY A 38 -3.17 -3.20 -7.66
N GLN A 39 -3.92 -2.32 -8.32
CA GLN A 39 -3.45 -1.01 -8.75
C GLN A 39 -4.16 0.11 -8.01
N GLY A 40 -3.51 1.27 -7.96
CA GLY A 40 -4.03 2.46 -7.31
C GLY A 40 -3.29 3.72 -7.71
N VAL A 41 -3.67 4.83 -7.08
CA VAL A 41 -3.07 6.15 -7.27
C VAL A 41 -2.46 6.62 -5.94
N VAL A 42 -1.26 7.18 -5.99
CA VAL A 42 -0.65 7.84 -4.83
C VAL A 42 -1.41 9.13 -4.51
N VAL A 43 -1.96 9.22 -3.31
CA VAL A 43 -2.78 10.35 -2.84
C VAL A 43 -2.14 11.13 -1.69
N SER A 44 -0.93 10.77 -1.26
CA SER A 44 -0.15 11.57 -0.30
C SER A 44 0.88 12.46 -0.99
N GLU A 45 0.87 13.76 -0.68
CA GLU A 45 1.95 14.67 -1.06
C GLU A 45 3.22 14.46 -0.20
N LYS A 46 3.03 14.01 1.05
CA LYS A 46 4.13 13.76 2.00
C LYS A 46 4.26 12.28 2.31
N PHE A 47 5.42 11.73 1.97
CA PHE A 47 5.76 10.35 2.31
C PHE A 47 6.22 10.23 3.76
N LYS A 48 5.75 9.19 4.46
CA LYS A 48 5.95 9.02 5.91
C LYS A 48 6.79 7.79 6.21
N ALA A 49 7.76 7.90 7.11
CA ALA A 49 8.42 6.72 7.67
C ALA A 49 7.44 5.96 8.59
N HIS A 50 7.73 4.69 8.86
CA HIS A 50 7.04 3.93 9.89
C HIS A 50 7.91 3.88 11.15
N SER A 51 7.42 4.36 12.29
CA SER A 51 8.20 4.39 13.54
C SER A 51 8.66 3.00 13.99
N ALA A 52 7.79 1.99 13.88
CA ALA A 52 8.13 0.60 14.19
C ALA A 52 8.99 -0.13 13.13
N PHE A 53 9.14 0.42 11.91
CA PHE A 53 9.93 -0.19 10.83
C PHE A 53 10.82 0.88 10.17
N PRO A 54 11.77 1.47 10.91
CA PRO A 54 12.57 2.59 10.42
C PRO A 54 13.42 2.20 9.20
N ASP A 55 13.88 0.95 9.14
CA ASP A 55 14.75 0.44 8.08
C ASP A 55 14.03 0.16 6.76
N LYS A 56 12.69 0.07 6.79
CA LYS A 56 11.87 -0.13 5.58
C LYS A 56 11.67 1.16 4.76
N GLY A 57 12.11 2.29 5.30
CA GLY A 57 12.06 3.57 4.62
C GLY A 57 10.68 4.21 4.62
N LYS A 58 10.36 4.93 3.54
CA LYS A 58 9.17 5.77 3.45
C LYS A 58 7.98 5.01 2.88
N ARG A 59 6.78 5.45 3.28
CA ARG A 59 5.49 5.00 2.77
C ARG A 59 4.77 6.12 2.03
N ALA A 60 4.02 5.74 1.01
CA ALA A 60 3.06 6.59 0.32
C ALA A 60 1.64 6.11 0.66
N LEU A 61 0.67 7.04 0.73
CA LEU A 61 -0.73 6.68 0.82
C LEU A 61 -1.23 6.36 -0.59
N VAL A 62 -1.68 5.13 -0.81
CA VAL A 62 -2.19 4.67 -2.10
C VAL A 62 -3.67 4.42 -1.98
N LYS A 63 -4.47 5.07 -2.83
CA LYS A 63 -5.90 4.76 -2.99
C LYS A 63 -6.04 3.69 -4.06
N PHE A 64 -6.51 2.52 -3.67
CA PHE A 64 -6.69 1.38 -4.57
C PHE A 64 -7.98 1.51 -5.38
N ASP A 65 -7.97 0.92 -6.58
CA ASP A 65 -9.17 0.84 -7.43
C ASP A 65 -10.21 -0.11 -6.85
N HIS A 66 -9.76 -1.14 -6.12
CA HIS A 66 -10.62 -2.07 -5.40
C HIS A 66 -11.15 -1.43 -4.12
N SER A 67 -12.40 -1.75 -3.80
CA SER A 67 -12.99 -1.41 -2.52
C SER A 67 -12.39 -2.27 -1.41
N LEU A 68 -11.86 -1.63 -0.36
CA LEU A 68 -11.36 -2.37 0.80
C LEU A 68 -12.50 -3.06 1.54
N ASP A 69 -13.67 -2.42 1.59
CA ASP A 69 -14.85 -2.93 2.26
C ASP A 69 -15.37 -4.22 1.57
N GLU A 70 -15.28 -4.30 0.24
CA GLU A 70 -15.66 -5.52 -0.52
C GLU A 70 -14.71 -6.68 -0.25
N LEU A 71 -13.46 -6.39 0.11
CA LEU A 71 -12.45 -7.37 0.52
C LEU A 71 -12.50 -7.67 2.03
N GLY A 72 -13.44 -7.04 2.76
CA GLY A 72 -13.55 -7.16 4.21
C GLY A 72 -12.37 -6.56 4.98
N LEU A 73 -11.58 -5.68 4.35
CA LEU A 73 -10.37 -5.08 4.93
C LEU A 73 -10.68 -3.82 5.73
N LEU A 74 -9.90 -3.59 6.79
CA LEU A 74 -10.00 -2.38 7.60
C LEU A 74 -9.64 -1.13 6.78
N ASN A 75 -10.49 -0.12 6.91
CA ASN A 75 -10.35 1.16 6.24
C ASN A 75 -10.49 2.29 7.27
N HIS A 76 -9.36 2.66 7.87
CA HIS A 76 -9.29 3.69 8.92
C HIS A 76 -8.71 5.03 8.43
N ASN A 77 -8.31 5.11 7.16
CA ASN A 77 -7.71 6.33 6.62
C ASN A 77 -8.80 7.34 6.26
N GLU A 78 -8.49 8.64 6.45
CA GLU A 78 -9.40 9.74 6.07
C GLU A 78 -9.80 9.68 4.59
N THR A 79 -8.91 9.18 3.74
CA THR A 79 -9.21 8.87 2.35
C THR A 79 -9.72 7.43 2.24
N PRO A 80 -10.98 7.20 1.80
CA PRO A 80 -11.51 5.85 1.63
C PRO A 80 -10.70 5.04 0.63
N ASN A 81 -10.65 3.72 0.85
CA ASN A 81 -9.93 2.75 0.02
C ASN A 81 -8.43 3.03 -0.10
N SER A 82 -7.85 3.70 0.88
CA SER A 82 -6.42 4.02 0.88
C SER A 82 -5.67 3.33 2.00
N ILE A 83 -4.41 2.96 1.73
CA ILE A 83 -3.50 2.32 2.70
C ILE A 83 -2.09 2.92 2.56
N TRP A 84 -1.39 3.05 3.69
CA TRP A 84 0.03 3.44 3.70
C TRP A 84 0.92 2.26 3.32
N ILE A 85 1.51 2.32 2.13
CA ILE A 85 2.35 1.27 1.56
C ILE A 85 3.80 1.73 1.48
N PHE A 86 4.77 0.87 1.83
CA PHE A 86 6.18 1.18 1.62
C PHE A 86 6.48 1.40 0.14
N ILE A 87 7.30 2.39 -0.19
CA ILE A 87 7.62 2.69 -1.60
C ILE A 87 8.31 1.50 -2.27
N SER A 88 9.08 0.71 -1.51
CA SER A 88 9.73 -0.52 -1.97
C SER A 88 8.76 -1.63 -2.40
N ASP A 89 7.53 -1.58 -1.88
CA ASP A 89 6.45 -2.53 -2.16
C ASP A 89 5.62 -2.13 -3.40
N LEU A 90 5.95 -1.00 -4.04
CA LEU A 90 5.23 -0.43 -5.17
C LEU A 90 6.04 -0.44 -6.45
N LYS A 91 5.35 -0.61 -7.57
CA LYS A 91 5.90 -0.45 -8.92
C LYS A 91 5.09 0.58 -9.71
N PRO A 92 5.74 1.58 -10.33
CA PRO A 92 5.07 2.48 -11.28
C PRO A 92 4.45 1.71 -12.46
N VAL A 93 3.28 2.16 -12.91
CA VAL A 93 2.55 1.62 -14.07
C VAL A 93 2.57 2.62 -15.22
#